data_AF-A0A836UF03-F1
#
_entry.id   AF-A0A836UF03-F1
#
_cell.length_a   1.000
_cell.length_b   1.000
_cell.length_c   1.000
_cell.angle_alpha   90.00
_cell.angle_beta   90.00
_cell.angle_gamma   90.00
#
_symmetry.space_group_name_H-M   'P 1'
#
loop_
_entity.id
_entity.type
_entity.pdbx_description
1 polymer ?
#
loop_
_entity_poly.entity_id
_entity_poly.type
_entity_poly.pdbx_seq_one_letter_code
_entity_poly.pdbx_strand_id
1 'polypeptide(L)'
;MSSPMQSGTPYDAEQTQSIIERLYTDGYVHLGPVLEPDEVAALRDALERKATDPQILADEDGDHVRGISYMRMFEYDNAFRDLIVREPFASLAEAVLGDDCHLMSQNALIYEPGMGGGW
;
A
#
# COMPACT_ATOMS: atom_id res chain seq x y z
N MET A 1 1.27 -8.46 -16.85
CA MET A 1 0.41 -7.34 -17.29
C MET A 1 1.07 -6.03 -16.88
N SER A 2 0.91 -4.96 -17.67
CA SER A 2 1.38 -3.63 -17.30
C SER A 2 0.56 -3.12 -16.11
N SER A 3 1.22 -2.49 -15.14
CA SER A 3 0.56 -1.83 -14.02
C SER A 3 -0.02 -0.48 -14.46
N PRO A 4 -1.19 -0.06 -13.95
CA PRO A 4 -1.71 1.29 -14.13
C PRO A 4 -1.11 2.30 -13.13
N MET A 5 -0.25 1.86 -12.20
CA MET A 5 0.43 2.76 -11.28
C MET A 5 1.32 3.75 -12.05
N GLN A 6 1.04 5.02 -11.86
CA GLN A 6 1.88 6.12 -12.30
C GLN A 6 3.08 6.26 -11.35
N SER A 7 4.17 6.87 -11.81
CA SER A 7 5.34 7.12 -10.97
C SER A 7 5.07 8.15 -9.86
N GLY A 8 4.10 9.06 -10.05
CA GLY A 8 3.85 10.19 -9.15
C GLY A 8 4.95 11.26 -9.19
N THR A 9 4.88 12.20 -8.25
CA THR A 9 5.88 13.27 -8.07
C THR A 9 6.20 13.41 -6.58
N PRO A 10 7.50 13.53 -6.19
CA PRO A 10 7.85 13.84 -4.81
C PRO A 10 7.27 15.18 -4.38
N TYR A 11 7.01 15.34 -3.09
CA TYR A 11 6.73 16.65 -2.54
C TYR A 11 8.00 17.51 -2.51
N ASP A 12 7.82 18.83 -2.51
CA ASP A 12 8.95 19.74 -2.30
C ASP A 12 9.49 19.66 -0.86
N ALA A 13 10.63 20.29 -0.63
CA ALA A 13 11.31 20.24 0.67
C ALA A 13 10.50 20.86 1.81
N GLU A 14 9.74 21.93 1.55
CA GLU A 14 8.93 22.61 2.56
C GLU A 14 7.76 21.73 2.99
N GLN A 15 7.03 21.17 2.02
CA GLN A 15 5.93 20.27 2.27
C GLN A 15 6.40 18.97 2.94
N THR A 16 7.53 18.40 2.49
CA THR A 16 8.13 17.21 3.10
C THR A 16 8.47 17.45 4.57
N GLN A 17 9.13 18.57 4.88
CA GLN A 17 9.48 18.92 6.26
C GLN A 17 8.24 19.11 7.13
N SER A 18 7.20 19.77 6.60
CA SER A 18 5.91 19.94 7.30
C SER A 18 5.24 18.60 7.62
N ILE A 19 5.28 17.65 6.69
CA ILE A 19 4.74 16.29 6.88
C ILE A 19 5.51 15.55 7.98
N ILE A 20 6.84 15.63 7.96
CA ILE A 20 7.71 14.99 8.95
C ILE A 20 7.44 15.54 10.36
N GLU A 21 7.35 16.86 10.51
CA GLU A 21 7.09 17.50 11.81
C GLU A 21 5.73 17.08 12.39
N ARG A 22 4.70 16.99 11.54
CA ARG A 22 3.38 16.50 11.95
C ARG A 22 3.42 15.04 12.34
N LEU A 23 4.13 14.20 11.59
CA LEU A 23 4.28 12.79 11.93
C LEU A 23 4.96 12.60 13.30
N TYR A 24 6.02 13.36 13.58
CA TYR A 24 6.70 13.32 14.88
C TYR A 24 5.85 13.85 16.04
N THR A 25 4.98 14.83 15.78
CA THR A 25 4.16 15.47 16.83
C THR A 25 2.86 14.71 17.10
N ASP A 26 2.16 14.33 16.04
CA ASP A 26 0.80 13.76 16.10
C ASP A 26 0.83 12.22 16.04
N GLY A 27 1.95 11.63 15.61
CA GLY A 27 2.08 10.19 15.36
C GLY A 27 1.40 9.73 14.05
N TYR A 28 0.76 10.64 13.30
CA TYR A 28 0.16 10.35 12.00
C TYR A 28 0.05 11.60 11.12
N VAL A 29 -0.12 11.40 9.82
CA VAL A 29 -0.40 12.47 8.87
C VAL A 29 -1.36 11.97 7.79
N HIS A 30 -2.37 12.78 7.45
CA HIS A 30 -3.27 12.52 6.33
C HIS A 30 -2.84 13.35 5.13
N LEU A 31 -2.41 12.68 4.05
CA LEU A 31 -1.88 13.32 2.83
C LEU A 31 -2.99 13.79 1.87
N GLY A 32 -4.26 13.45 2.14
CA GLY A 32 -5.36 13.68 1.20
C GLY A 32 -5.37 12.66 0.05
N PRO A 33 -6.05 12.98 -1.06
CA PRO A 33 -6.06 12.12 -2.24
C PRO A 33 -4.70 12.17 -2.96
N VAL A 34 -3.97 11.06 -2.92
CA VAL A 34 -2.64 10.90 -3.55
C VAL A 34 -2.68 9.98 -4.77
N LEU A 35 -3.60 9.02 -4.76
CA LEU A 35 -3.80 8.06 -5.85
C LEU A 35 -4.92 8.54 -6.79
N GLU A 36 -4.73 8.32 -8.07
CA GLU A 36 -5.76 8.56 -9.08
C GLU A 36 -6.85 7.48 -9.02
N PRO A 37 -8.07 7.76 -9.52
CA PRO A 37 -9.19 6.82 -9.42
C PRO A 37 -8.95 5.45 -10.06
N ASP A 38 -8.22 5.39 -11.17
CA ASP A 38 -7.85 4.16 -11.87
C ASP A 38 -6.82 3.32 -11.09
N GLU A 39 -5.93 3.99 -10.37
CA GLU A 39 -4.95 3.37 -9.51
C GLU A 39 -5.60 2.72 -8.28
N VAL A 40 -6.54 3.45 -7.66
CA VAL A 40 -7.37 2.91 -6.58
C VAL A 40 -8.19 1.71 -7.07
N ALA A 41 -8.79 1.82 -8.27
CA ALA A 41 -9.55 0.71 -8.87
C ALA A 41 -8.67 -0.51 -9.09
N ALA A 42 -7.45 -0.35 -9.62
CA ALA A 42 -6.54 -1.47 -9.85
C ALA A 42 -6.15 -2.22 -8.57
N LEU A 43 -5.83 -1.50 -7.49
CA LEU A 43 -5.52 -2.10 -6.20
C LEU A 43 -6.73 -2.85 -5.63
N ARG A 44 -7.92 -2.25 -5.71
CA ARG A 44 -9.18 -2.87 -5.26
C ARG A 44 -9.49 -4.13 -6.05
N ASP A 45 -9.49 -4.05 -7.37
CA ASP A 45 -9.84 -5.18 -8.26
C ASP A 45 -8.84 -6.34 -8.08
N ALA A 46 -7.55 -6.04 -7.85
CA ALA A 46 -6.54 -7.05 -7.53
C ALA A 46 -6.83 -7.76 -6.19
N LEU A 47 -7.19 -7.00 -5.14
CA LEU A 47 -7.58 -7.56 -3.85
C LEU A 47 -8.86 -8.39 -3.93
N GLU A 48 -9.89 -7.89 -4.60
CA GLU A 48 -11.16 -8.60 -4.80
C GLU A 48 -10.94 -9.92 -5.54
N ARG A 49 -10.12 -9.92 -6.60
CA ARG A 49 -9.75 -11.15 -7.30
C ARG A 49 -9.02 -12.12 -6.39
N LYS A 50 -8.03 -11.66 -5.59
CA LYS A 50 -7.34 -12.55 -4.64
C LYS A 50 -8.30 -13.16 -3.61
N ALA A 51 -9.31 -12.41 -3.19
CA ALA A 51 -10.30 -12.84 -2.21
C ALA A 51 -11.40 -13.75 -2.76
N THR A 52 -11.61 -13.79 -4.08
CA THR A 52 -12.80 -14.46 -4.68
C THR A 52 -12.47 -15.50 -5.73
N ASP A 53 -11.27 -15.49 -6.33
CA ASP A 53 -10.88 -16.45 -7.35
C ASP A 53 -10.67 -17.85 -6.71
N PRO A 54 -11.50 -18.86 -7.06
CA PRO A 54 -11.38 -20.19 -6.48
C PRO A 54 -10.05 -20.88 -6.76
N GLN A 55 -9.36 -20.52 -7.85
CA GLN A 55 -8.06 -21.09 -8.18
C GLN A 55 -6.97 -20.57 -7.24
N ILE A 56 -7.03 -19.28 -6.90
CA ILE A 56 -6.09 -18.66 -5.95
C ILE A 56 -6.34 -19.21 -4.55
N LEU A 57 -7.60 -19.26 -4.13
CA LEU A 57 -7.97 -19.75 -2.79
C LEU A 57 -7.70 -21.25 -2.59
N ALA A 58 -7.58 -22.02 -3.68
CA ALA A 58 -7.23 -23.44 -3.62
C ALA A 58 -5.71 -23.68 -3.52
N ASP A 59 -4.88 -22.66 -3.73
CA ASP A 59 -3.41 -22.74 -3.67
C ASP A 59 -2.90 -22.46 -2.24
N GLU A 60 -3.10 -23.41 -1.32
CA GLU A 60 -2.77 -23.25 0.10
C GLU A 60 -1.29 -22.90 0.38
N ASP A 61 -0.38 -23.38 -0.47
CA ASP A 61 1.06 -23.11 -0.33
C ASP A 61 1.42 -21.66 -0.72
N GLY A 62 0.68 -21.06 -1.66
CA GLY A 62 0.89 -19.70 -2.18
C GLY A 62 -0.10 -18.64 -1.66
N ASP A 63 -1.19 -19.04 -0.99
CA ASP A 63 -2.34 -18.17 -0.73
C ASP A 63 -1.96 -16.93 0.12
N HIS A 64 -1.01 -17.08 1.05
CA HIS A 64 -0.54 -15.99 1.91
C HIS A 64 -1.68 -15.24 2.64
N VAL A 65 -2.86 -15.84 2.82
CA VAL A 65 -3.98 -15.26 3.56
C VAL A 65 -3.96 -15.70 5.02
N ARG A 66 -4.19 -14.73 5.92
CA ARG A 66 -4.17 -14.89 7.38
C ARG A 66 -5.36 -14.13 7.99
N GLY A 67 -6.50 -14.83 8.13
CA GLY A 67 -7.75 -14.21 8.57
C GLY A 67 -8.18 -13.13 7.58
N ILE A 68 -8.23 -11.86 8.03
CA ILE A 68 -8.57 -10.71 7.18
C ILE A 68 -7.39 -10.14 6.39
N SER A 69 -6.17 -10.64 6.62
CA SER A 69 -4.94 -10.10 6.05
C SER A 69 -4.46 -10.89 4.83
N TYR A 70 -4.34 -10.20 3.71
CA TYR A 70 -3.81 -10.71 2.46
C TYR A 70 -2.35 -10.29 2.35
N MET A 71 -1.44 -11.22 2.64
CA MET A 71 -0.03 -10.91 2.84
C MET A 71 0.73 -10.82 1.52
N ARG A 72 1.81 -10.02 1.51
CA ARG A 72 2.79 -9.94 0.41
C ARG A 72 2.16 -9.64 -0.95
N MET A 73 1.23 -8.70 -1.00
CA MET A 73 0.44 -8.41 -2.22
C MET A 73 1.31 -8.00 -3.43
N PHE A 74 2.50 -7.44 -3.19
CA PHE A 74 3.49 -7.12 -4.22
C PHE A 74 4.04 -8.34 -4.98
N GLU A 75 3.99 -9.55 -4.41
CA GLU A 75 4.38 -10.78 -5.11
C GLU A 75 3.23 -11.32 -5.97
N TYR A 76 2.01 -10.93 -5.64
CA TYR A 76 0.81 -11.36 -6.33
C TYR A 76 0.46 -10.46 -7.52
N ASP A 77 0.51 -9.13 -7.35
CA ASP A 77 0.11 -8.19 -8.42
C ASP A 77 1.09 -7.00 -8.57
N ASN A 78 1.35 -6.62 -9.83
CA ASN A 78 2.25 -5.52 -10.17
C ASN A 78 1.74 -4.16 -9.67
N ALA A 79 0.42 -3.95 -9.52
CA ALA A 79 -0.10 -2.70 -8.97
C ALA A 79 0.38 -2.47 -7.53
N PHE A 80 0.37 -3.53 -6.71
CA PHE A 80 0.88 -3.50 -5.35
C PHE A 80 2.41 -3.37 -5.31
N ARG A 81 3.13 -4.04 -6.21
CA ARG A 81 4.58 -3.87 -6.35
C ARG A 81 4.95 -2.43 -6.67
N ASP A 82 4.31 -1.87 -7.69
CA ASP A 82 4.68 -0.55 -8.21
C ASP A 82 4.24 0.57 -7.25
N LEU A 83 3.21 0.34 -6.41
CA LEU A 83 2.84 1.24 -5.32
C LEU A 83 3.99 1.47 -4.31
N ILE A 84 4.87 0.49 -4.09
CA ILE A 84 6.00 0.60 -3.14
C ILE A 84 6.95 1.73 -3.54
N VAL A 85 7.18 1.89 -4.84
CA VAL A 85 8.16 2.83 -5.40
C VAL A 85 7.47 4.07 -6.00
N ARG A 86 6.17 4.23 -5.79
CA ARG A 86 5.37 5.31 -6.34
C ARG A 86 5.48 6.55 -5.45
N GLU A 87 5.75 7.69 -6.06
CA GLU A 87 5.84 8.96 -5.33
C GLU A 87 4.45 9.47 -4.92
N PRO A 88 4.34 10.13 -3.75
CA PRO A 88 5.41 10.59 -2.87
C PRO A 88 5.87 9.55 -1.82
N PHE A 89 5.42 8.30 -1.88
CA PHE A 89 5.59 7.34 -0.78
C PHE A 89 7.04 6.94 -0.55
N ALA A 90 7.80 6.68 -1.63
CA ALA A 90 9.21 6.31 -1.54
C ALA A 90 10.06 7.43 -0.94
N SER A 91 10.00 8.64 -1.52
CA SER A 91 10.74 9.79 -1.01
C SER A 91 10.35 10.16 0.43
N LEU A 92 9.06 10.03 0.80
CA LEU A 92 8.62 10.26 2.19
C LEU A 92 9.15 9.19 3.16
N ALA A 93 9.19 7.92 2.75
CA ALA A 93 9.72 6.86 3.59
C ALA A 93 11.21 7.08 3.87
N GLU A 94 12.00 7.42 2.86
CA GLU A 94 13.42 7.77 3.00
C GLU A 94 13.61 9.01 3.88
N ALA A 95 12.80 10.06 3.69
CA ALA A 95 12.91 11.27 4.50
C ALA A 95 12.56 11.06 5.98
N VAL A 96 11.67 10.09 6.29
CA VAL A 96 11.26 9.76 7.67
C VAL A 96 12.21 8.76 8.32
N LEU A 97 12.60 7.70 7.60
CA LEU A 97 13.32 6.54 8.15
C LEU A 97 14.82 6.57 7.87
N GLY A 98 15.28 7.43 6.95
CA GLY A 98 16.63 7.48 6.40
C GLY A 98 16.76 6.70 5.09
N ASP A 99 17.84 6.99 4.35
CA ASP A 99 18.10 6.47 3.01
C ASP A 99 18.29 4.93 2.95
N ASP A 100 18.59 4.28 4.08
CA ASP A 100 18.73 2.81 4.20
C ASP A 100 17.45 2.17 4.75
N CYS A 101 16.29 2.63 4.27
CA CYS A 101 15.00 2.06 4.65
C CYS A 101 14.65 0.82 3.80
N HIS A 102 13.86 -0.09 4.37
CA HIS A 102 13.46 -1.33 3.72
C HIS A 102 11.97 -1.59 3.88
N LEU A 103 11.34 -2.09 2.83
CA LEU A 103 10.00 -2.63 2.93
C LEU A 103 10.03 -3.97 3.68
N MET A 104 9.45 -4.01 4.87
CA MET A 104 9.33 -5.25 5.64
C MET A 104 8.07 -6.05 5.29
N SER A 105 6.96 -5.37 4.99
CA SER A 105 5.68 -6.00 4.72
C SER A 105 4.77 -5.07 3.93
N GLN A 106 3.98 -5.64 3.03
CA GLN A 106 2.86 -4.95 2.39
C GLN A 106 1.69 -5.94 2.29
N ASN A 107 0.64 -5.63 3.05
CA ASN A 107 -0.56 -6.44 3.14
C ASN A 107 -1.77 -5.59 2.76
N ALA A 108 -2.82 -6.24 2.29
CA ALA A 108 -4.14 -5.64 2.15
C ALA A 108 -5.09 -6.29 3.17
N LEU A 109 -6.00 -5.49 3.73
CA LEU A 109 -6.95 -5.95 4.74
C LEU A 109 -8.38 -5.79 4.21
N ILE A 110 -9.21 -6.82 4.35
CA ILE A 110 -10.65 -6.75 4.06
C ILE A 110 -11.41 -6.83 5.38
N TYR A 111 -12.19 -5.79 5.68
CA TYR A 111 -13.05 -5.73 6.86
C TYR A 111 -14.51 -5.93 6.47
N GLU A 112 -15.21 -6.80 7.19
CA GLU A 112 -16.67 -6.89 7.10
C GLU A 112 -17.33 -5.69 7.80
N PRO A 113 -18.55 -5.28 7.41
CA PRO A 113 -19.29 -4.24 8.10
C PRO A 113 -19.41 -4.52 9.60
N GLY A 114 -18.98 -3.57 10.43
CA GLY A 114 -18.99 -3.69 11.89
C GLY A 114 -17.71 -4.31 12.48
N MET A 115 -16.76 -4.75 11.65
CA MET A 115 -15.41 -5.06 12.09
C MET A 115 -14.59 -3.77 12.24
N GLY A 116 -13.90 -3.61 13.37
CA GLY A 116 -13.00 -2.50 13.63
C GLY A 116 -12.06 -2.82 14.78
N GLY A 117 -10.79 -2.45 14.63
CA GLY A 117 -9.72 -2.76 15.59
C GLY A 117 -8.91 -3.99 15.16
N GLY A 118 -7.63 -3.77 14.85
CA GLY A 118 -6.71 -4.85 14.49
C GLY A 118 -5.36 -4.32 14.02
N TRP A 119 -4.46 -4.11 14.98
CA TRP A 119 -3.09 -4.63 14.91
C TRP A 119 -2.88 -5.47 16.16
#